data_AF-A0A5K0ZBZ4-F1
#
_entry.id   AF-A0A5K0ZBZ4-F1
#
_cell.length_a   1.000
_cell.length_b   1.000
_cell.length_c   1.000
_cell.angle_alpha   90.00
_cell.angle_beta   90.00
_cell.angle_gamma   90.00
#
_symmetry.space_group_name_H-M   'P 1'
#
loop_
_entity.id
_entity.type
_entity.pdbx_description
1 polymer ?
#
loop_
_entity_poly.entity_id
_entity_poly.type
_entity_poly.pdbx_seq_one_letter_code
_entity_poly.pdbx_strand_id
1 'polypeptide(L)'
;RYANSPSLAVVEFINEHRAPYVSPDALTQYYKAGYDAVRRHSSTAYVIMSNRLGLPSSPTELFPLANGRSGTVIDVHYYNLFSSDVNSLSVQQNVDFIYQTRASELSTVTSANGPFSFVGICI
;
A
#
# COMPACT_ATOMS: atom_id res chain seq x y z
N ARG A 1 12.11 15.99 -12.53
CA ARG A 1 11.29 16.65 -13.57
C ARG A 1 10.14 17.46 -12.98
N TYR A 2 9.28 16.87 -12.14
CA TYR A 2 8.06 17.52 -11.65
C TYR A 2 8.18 18.23 -10.28
N ALA A 3 9.37 18.24 -9.68
CA ALA A 3 9.58 18.72 -8.31
C ALA A 3 9.15 20.18 -8.06
N ASN A 4 9.23 21.04 -9.08
CA ASN A 4 8.81 22.44 -9.00
C ASN A 4 7.36 22.66 -9.47
N SER A 5 6.64 21.59 -9.82
CA SER A 5 5.23 21.70 -10.19
C SER A 5 4.39 21.84 -8.92
N PRO A 6 3.60 22.91 -8.76
CA PRO A 6 2.71 23.04 -7.62
C PRO A 6 1.61 21.97 -7.62
N SER A 7 1.39 21.30 -8.75
CA SER A 7 0.43 20.20 -8.89
C SER A 7 1.01 18.83 -8.55
N LEU A 8 2.31 18.71 -8.23
CA LEU A 8 2.88 17.44 -7.79
C LEU A 8 2.51 17.18 -6.32
N ALA A 9 1.43 16.42 -6.12
CA ALA A 9 1.01 16.01 -4.79
C ALA A 9 1.74 14.75 -4.29
N VAL A 10 1.96 13.78 -5.19
CA VAL A 10 2.39 12.44 -4.79
C VAL A 10 3.34 11.82 -5.82
N VAL A 11 4.25 10.95 -5.34
CA VAL A 11 5.04 10.04 -6.15
C VAL A 11 4.86 8.63 -5.60
N GLU A 12 4.37 7.74 -6.45
CA GLU A 12 4.43 6.30 -6.23
C GLU A 12 5.55 5.71 -7.09
N PHE A 13 6.38 4.83 -6.51
CA PHE A 13 7.54 4.31 -7.22
C PHE A 13 7.22 3.14 -8.14
N ILE A 14 6.54 2.13 -7.60
CA ILE A 14 6.21 0.89 -8.31
C ILE A 14 5.06 0.21 -7.59
N ASN A 15 4.14 -0.27 -8.43
CA ASN A 15 2.84 -0.82 -8.10
C ASN A 15 2.91 -2.36 -8.01
N GLU A 16 2.23 -2.94 -7.02
CA GLU A 16 1.89 -4.37 -6.97
C GLU A 16 3.03 -5.38 -7.12
N HIS A 17 4.08 -5.22 -6.33
CA HIS A 17 5.11 -6.26 -6.21
C HIS A 17 4.50 -7.55 -5.68
N ARG A 18 4.89 -8.69 -6.25
CA ARG A 18 4.31 -9.97 -5.87
C ARG A 18 5.25 -10.77 -4.97
N ALA A 19 4.76 -11.17 -3.80
CA ALA A 19 5.39 -12.19 -2.98
C ALA A 19 5.25 -13.58 -3.64
N PRO A 20 6.24 -14.49 -3.49
CA PRO A 20 7.52 -14.32 -2.81
C PRO A 20 8.64 -13.72 -3.69
N TYR A 21 8.35 -13.36 -4.95
CA TYR A 21 9.38 -13.00 -5.93
C TYR A 21 10.19 -11.74 -5.57
N VAL A 22 9.59 -10.80 -4.82
CA VAL A 22 10.29 -9.66 -4.22
C VAL A 22 10.34 -9.86 -2.72
N SER A 23 11.53 -9.84 -2.11
CA SER A 23 11.67 -9.94 -0.66
C SER A 23 11.30 -8.63 0.04
N PRO A 24 10.80 -8.67 1.30
CA PRO A 24 10.55 -7.47 2.09
C PRO A 24 11.77 -6.56 2.21
N ASP A 25 12.96 -7.15 2.37
CA ASP A 25 14.21 -6.40 2.54
C ASP A 25 14.60 -5.66 1.27
N ALA A 26 14.53 -6.32 0.10
CA ALA A 26 14.83 -5.68 -1.17
C ALA A 26 13.86 -4.54 -1.46
N LEU A 27 12.56 -4.75 -1.21
CA LEU A 27 11.55 -3.71 -1.36
C LEU A 27 11.78 -2.54 -0.41
N THR A 28 12.08 -2.82 0.85
CA THR A 28 12.38 -1.81 1.88
C THR A 28 13.58 -0.95 1.48
N GLN A 29 14.65 -1.56 0.98
CA GLN A 29 15.83 -0.83 0.50
C GLN A 29 15.52 0.04 -0.71
N TYR A 30 14.75 -0.49 -1.67
CA TYR A 30 14.31 0.24 -2.84
C TYR A 30 13.46 1.46 -2.46
N TYR A 31 12.47 1.29 -1.58
CA TYR A 31 11.62 2.39 -1.10
C TYR A 31 12.37 3.42 -0.26
N LYS A 32 13.36 3.00 0.54
CA LYS A 32 14.24 3.94 1.24
C LYS A 32 15.02 4.81 0.25
N ALA A 33 15.63 4.21 -0.76
CA ALA A 33 16.38 4.94 -1.79
C ALA A 33 15.49 5.90 -2.59
N GLY A 34 14.27 5.46 -2.94
CA GLY A 34 13.27 6.30 -3.60
C GLY A 34 12.83 7.47 -2.74
N TYR A 35 12.53 7.24 -1.46
CA TYR A 35 12.17 8.28 -0.51
C TYR A 35 13.27 9.35 -0.39
N ASP A 36 14.52 8.93 -0.19
CA ASP A 36 15.65 9.84 -0.07
C ASP A 36 15.86 10.64 -1.37
N ALA A 37 15.59 10.03 -2.54
CA ALA A 37 15.61 10.73 -3.82
C ALA A 37 14.51 11.79 -3.94
N VAL A 38 13.27 11.49 -3.54
CA VAL A 38 12.17 12.46 -3.53
C VAL A 38 12.47 13.61 -2.57
N ARG A 39 12.96 13.31 -1.36
CA ARG A 39 13.22 14.33 -0.33
C ARG A 39 14.35 15.29 -0.68
N ARG A 40 15.27 14.92 -1.56
CA ARG A 40 16.25 15.85 -2.15
C ARG A 40 15.63 16.91 -3.07
N HIS A 41 14.43 16.69 -3.56
CA HIS A 41 13.78 17.56 -4.55
C HIS A 41 12.44 18.13 -4.10
N SER A 42 11.73 17.48 -3.18
CA SER A 42 10.47 17.95 -2.63
C SER A 42 10.31 17.54 -1.17
N SER A 43 10.10 18.52 -0.30
CA SER A 43 9.76 18.31 1.10
C SER A 43 8.27 18.06 1.34
N THR A 44 7.41 18.34 0.35
CA THR A 44 5.94 18.35 0.51
C THR A 44 5.23 17.21 -0.21
N ALA A 45 5.80 16.69 -1.30
CA ALA A 45 5.17 15.59 -2.03
C ALA A 45 5.06 14.35 -1.13
N TYR A 46 3.91 13.69 -1.13
CA TYR A 46 3.76 12.39 -0.50
C TYR A 46 4.53 11.33 -1.29
N VAL A 47 5.06 10.35 -0.58
CA VAL A 47 5.69 9.16 -1.15
C VAL A 47 4.79 7.97 -0.86
N ILE A 48 4.26 7.35 -1.91
CA ILE A 48 3.43 6.15 -1.80
C ILE A 48 4.32 4.90 -1.90
N MET A 49 4.07 3.96 -1.00
CA MET A 49 4.69 2.64 -0.97
C MET A 49 3.59 1.57 -1.06
N SER A 50 3.55 0.85 -2.17
CA SER A 50 2.58 -0.23 -2.42
C SER A 50 2.96 -1.50 -1.66
N ASN A 51 2.01 -2.06 -0.92
CA ASN A 51 2.17 -3.35 -0.25
C ASN A 51 2.37 -4.49 -1.26
N ARG A 52 3.11 -5.53 -0.87
CA ARG A 52 3.23 -6.71 -1.72
C ARG A 52 1.92 -7.48 -1.79
N LEU A 53 1.56 -7.89 -3.00
CA LEU A 53 0.47 -8.83 -3.27
C LEU A 53 0.90 -10.28 -3.00
N GLY A 54 -0.08 -11.12 -2.67
CA GLY A 54 0.10 -12.57 -2.56
C GLY A 54 0.74 -13.02 -1.26
N LEU A 55 1.03 -14.32 -1.16
CA LEU A 55 1.61 -14.93 0.03
C LEU A 55 3.07 -15.35 -0.22
N PRO A 56 3.96 -15.23 0.79
CA PRO A 56 3.74 -14.60 2.09
C PRO A 56 3.95 -13.07 2.01
N SER A 57 2.91 -12.28 2.32
CA SER A 57 3.03 -10.87 2.64
C SER A 57 2.27 -10.56 3.92
N SER A 58 2.73 -9.54 4.65
CA SER A 58 2.00 -8.99 5.79
C SER A 58 1.44 -7.62 5.41
N PRO A 59 0.18 -7.29 5.75
CA PRO A 59 -0.37 -5.96 5.53
C PRO A 59 0.47 -4.84 6.17
N THR A 60 1.21 -5.14 7.24
CA THR A 60 1.99 -4.16 8.00
C THR A 60 3.50 -4.25 7.77
N GLU A 61 3.96 -5.01 6.78
CA GLU A 61 5.41 -5.23 6.57
C GLU A 61 6.20 -3.94 6.29
N LEU A 62 5.54 -2.90 5.76
CA LEU A 62 6.14 -1.60 5.49
C LEU A 62 6.01 -0.59 6.64
N PHE A 63 5.29 -0.91 7.72
CA PHE A 63 5.08 0.00 8.85
C PHE A 63 6.39 0.50 9.47
N PRO A 64 7.39 -0.37 9.75
CA PRO A 64 8.65 0.09 10.32
C PRO A 64 9.37 1.12 9.44
N LEU A 65 9.24 1.00 8.12
CA LEU A 65 9.84 1.95 7.17
C LEU A 65 9.05 3.26 7.11
N ALA A 66 7.72 3.18 7.00
CA ALA A 66 6.84 4.32 6.78
C ALA A 66 6.68 5.20 8.04
N ASN A 67 6.55 4.61 9.23
CA ASN A 67 6.38 5.37 10.48
C ASN A 67 7.55 6.31 10.79
N GLY A 68 8.76 5.98 10.34
CA GLY A 68 9.94 6.82 10.53
C GLY A 68 10.09 7.97 9.53
N ARG A 69 9.13 8.18 8.62
CA ARG A 69 9.31 9.04 7.44
C ARG A 69 8.12 9.95 7.17
N SER A 70 8.33 11.25 7.29
CA SER A 70 7.32 12.27 6.98
C SER A 70 6.86 12.21 5.53
N GLY A 71 5.55 12.40 5.33
CA GLY A 71 4.89 12.38 4.03
C GLY A 71 4.98 11.01 3.35
N THR A 72 4.94 9.92 4.10
CA THR A 72 4.86 8.55 3.56
C THR A 72 3.45 8.01 3.71
N VAL A 73 2.94 7.35 2.69
CA VAL A 73 1.64 6.69 2.68
C VAL A 73 1.80 5.27 2.16
N ILE A 74 1.11 4.32 2.77
CA ILE A 74 1.03 2.94 2.29
C ILE A 74 -0.17 2.80 1.36
N ASP A 75 0.04 2.21 0.19
CA ASP A 75 -1.04 1.77 -0.69
C ASP A 75 -1.33 0.30 -0.47
N VAL A 76 -2.60 -0.03 -0.22
CA VAL A 76 -3.09 -1.40 -0.09
C VAL A 76 -4.17 -1.69 -1.11
N HIS A 77 -4.13 -2.88 -1.70
CA HIS A 77 -5.09 -3.27 -2.72
C HIS A 77 -5.93 -4.44 -2.22
N TYR A 78 -7.24 -4.35 -2.41
CA TYR A 78 -8.19 -5.38 -2.01
C TYR A 78 -9.00 -5.83 -3.22
N TYR A 79 -9.03 -7.15 -3.46
CA TYR A 79 -9.70 -7.72 -4.63
C TYR A 79 -10.74 -8.76 -4.21
N ASN A 80 -11.93 -8.68 -4.80
CA ASN A 80 -13.01 -9.64 -4.60
C ASN A 80 -13.27 -10.47 -5.88
N LEU A 81 -12.23 -10.69 -6.70
CA LEU A 81 -12.35 -11.39 -8.01
C LEU A 81 -11.21 -12.38 -8.38
N PHE A 82 -10.15 -12.52 -7.58
CA PHE A 82 -8.95 -13.28 -7.98
C PHE A 82 -8.71 -14.56 -7.17
N SER A 83 -9.66 -14.98 -6.34
CA SER A 83 -9.60 -16.28 -5.65
C SER A 83 -10.92 -17.04 -5.78
N SER A 84 -10.85 -18.37 -5.77
CA SER A 84 -12.04 -19.23 -5.77
C SER A 84 -13.00 -18.88 -4.64
N ASP A 85 -12.45 -18.50 -3.49
CA ASP A 85 -13.19 -18.27 -2.26
C ASP A 85 -14.12 -17.05 -2.35
N VAL A 86 -13.77 -16.07 -3.20
CA VAL A 86 -14.58 -14.87 -3.42
C VAL A 86 -15.35 -14.91 -4.74
N ASN A 87 -14.84 -15.65 -5.74
CA ASN A 87 -15.44 -15.71 -7.08
C ASN A 87 -16.77 -16.46 -7.14
N SER A 88 -17.01 -17.38 -6.19
CA SER A 88 -18.27 -18.12 -6.11
C SER A 88 -19.33 -17.46 -5.22
N LEU A 89 -19.03 -16.30 -4.64
CA LEU A 89 -19.97 -15.61 -3.75
C LEU A 89 -21.13 -15.03 -4.57
N SER A 90 -22.35 -15.20 -4.07
CA SER A 90 -23.50 -14.42 -4.52
C SER A 90 -23.31 -12.94 -4.19
N VAL A 91 -24.12 -12.06 -4.78
CA VAL A 91 -24.07 -10.61 -4.53
C VAL A 91 -24.13 -10.28 -3.04
N GLN A 92 -25.08 -10.88 -2.29
CA GLN A 92 -25.19 -10.61 -0.86
C GLN A 92 -23.98 -11.13 -0.08
N GLN A 93 -23.48 -12.31 -0.40
CA GLN A 93 -22.28 -12.86 0.24
C GLN A 93 -21.03 -12.02 -0.03
N ASN A 94 -20.92 -11.40 -1.22
CA ASN A 94 -19.83 -10.50 -1.54
C ASN A 94 -19.92 -9.21 -0.70
N VAL A 95 -21.12 -8.63 -0.59
CA VAL A 95 -21.40 -7.48 0.31
C VAL A 95 -21.01 -7.82 1.75
N ASP A 96 -21.47 -8.97 2.25
CA ASP A 96 -21.17 -9.43 3.61
C ASP A 96 -19.66 -9.64 3.80
N PHE A 97 -18.97 -10.20 2.81
CA PHE A 97 -17.52 -10.38 2.84
C PHE A 97 -16.76 -9.04 2.93
N ILE A 98 -17.21 -8.01 2.22
CA ILE A 98 -16.62 -6.66 2.32
C ILE A 98 -16.77 -6.11 3.74
N TYR A 99 -17.99 -6.13 4.29
CA TYR A 99 -18.27 -5.55 5.60
C TYR A 99 -17.67 -6.34 6.77
N GLN A 100 -17.53 -7.66 6.65
CA GLN A 100 -17.05 -8.51 7.73
C GLN A 100 -15.56 -8.83 7.62
N THR A 101 -15.04 -9.02 6.41
CA THR A 101 -13.64 -9.44 6.19
C THR A 101 -12.78 -8.27 5.75
N ARG A 102 -13.10 -7.62 4.61
CA ARG A 102 -12.26 -6.51 4.09
C ARG A 102 -12.18 -5.33 5.05
N ALA A 103 -13.26 -5.00 5.74
CA ALA A 103 -13.25 -3.96 6.77
C ALA A 103 -12.25 -4.28 7.91
N SER A 104 -12.19 -5.54 8.35
CA SER A 104 -11.25 -5.98 9.39
C SER A 104 -9.79 -5.95 8.89
N GLU A 105 -9.54 -6.43 7.67
CA GLU A 105 -8.22 -6.35 7.07
C GLU A 105 -7.75 -4.90 6.89
N LEU A 106 -8.63 -4.01 6.43
CA LEU A 106 -8.33 -2.58 6.29
C LEU A 106 -8.03 -1.94 7.64
N SER A 107 -8.73 -2.34 8.71
CA SER A 107 -8.46 -1.85 10.07
C SER A 107 -7.05 -2.17 10.57
N THR A 108 -6.43 -3.24 10.03
CA THR A 108 -5.06 -3.63 10.38
C THR A 108 -4.05 -2.60 9.87
N VAL A 109 -4.33 -1.96 8.72
CA VAL A 109 -3.44 -0.97 8.11
C VAL A 109 -3.80 0.48 8.43
N THR A 110 -5.03 0.74 8.91
CA THR A 110 -5.50 2.08 9.33
C THR A 110 -5.40 2.33 10.84
N SER A 111 -4.51 1.63 11.54
CA SER A 111 -4.35 1.77 12.99
C SER A 111 -3.92 3.18 13.43
N ALA A 112 -4.36 3.62 14.62
CA ALA A 112 -4.12 4.99 15.11
C ALA A 112 -2.64 5.39 15.25
N ASN A 113 -1.75 4.43 15.48
CA ASN A 113 -0.30 4.64 15.59
C ASN A 113 0.46 4.13 14.35
N GLY A 114 -0.27 3.80 13.28
CA GLY A 114 0.28 3.39 11.99
C GLY A 114 0.60 4.59 11.10
N PRO A 115 1.28 4.34 9.96
CA PRO A 115 1.48 5.36 8.95
C PRO A 115 0.14 5.67 8.27
N PHE A 116 0.08 6.75 7.50
CA PHE A 116 -1.06 6.95 6.61
C PHE A 116 -1.17 5.79 5.63
N SER A 117 -2.39 5.37 5.36
CA SER A 117 -2.70 4.34 4.36
C SER A 117 -3.90 4.75 3.53
N PHE A 118 -3.99 4.27 2.31
CA PHE A 118 -5.17 4.39 1.46
C PHE A 118 -5.38 3.13 0.63
N VAL A 119 -6.58 2.98 0.08
CA VAL A 119 -6.91 1.90 -0.86
C VAL A 119 -6.77 2.46 -2.28
N GLY A 120 -5.67 2.18 -2.97
CA GLY A 120 -5.42 2.64 -4.33
C GLY A 120 -6.16 1.82 -5.39
N ILE A 121 -6.35 0.53 -5.13
CA ILE A 121 -7.13 -0.35 -6.00
C ILE A 121 -8.10 -1.22 -5.18
N CYS A 122 -9.36 -1.19 -5.59
CA CYS A 122 -10.41 -2.06 -5.09
C CYS A 122 -11.29 -2.50 -6.27
N ILE A 123 -11.35 -3.81 -6.53
CA ILE A 123 -12.17 -4.40 -7.60
C ILE A 123 -12.88 -5.63 -7.07
#